data_AF-A0A6F9B291-F1
#
_entry.id   AF-A0A6F9B291-F1
#
_cell.length_a   1.000
_cell.length_b   1.000
_cell.length_c   1.000
_cell.angle_alpha   90.00
_cell.angle_beta   90.00
_cell.angle_gamma   90.00
#
_symmetry.space_group_name_H-M   'P 1'
#
loop_
_entity.id
_entity.type
_entity.pdbx_description
1 polymer ?
#
loop_
_entity_poly.entity_id
_entity_poly.type
_entity_poly.pdbx_seq_one_letter_code
_entity_poly.pdbx_strand_id
1 'polypeptide(L)'
;MQQNRAAAAAVAEPTGTMSPLPLSAESILYPHEAKNDTTRKAFKQNLLQGRPETLFTDLYKNGDVSNLIFLTDQPNAWRSAVCSHYPSIKKEGICNGWKLKVKETDDPDSTMITINLYKTGTVVVQGNLRLFETDFQTIKERAEREKDTTSDMPSHKTNSTSTILTPTIPTQKGTSSTSLPTIVEDTPQEESDPLSAEQAQALLTTMAAMRDQFTKLEGEVVLLRESVSKQQPDIHTLEELLTKVRTEQDSSLATQLKEVQQERDGLKRELADLTKEVRELQKYRQSSNNELTTLREELQERKRTEDRLQEQIDRHSMTCPHTAEEPTSTSQASPALPAACLPPSPQNSLPLTAAQTNHTPAPTLPPPVQKKHWLILSC
;
A
#
# COMPACT_ATOMS: atom_id res chain seq x y z
N MET A 1 10.15 56.62 60.85
CA MET A 1 10.74 55.37 61.35
C MET A 1 9.83 54.23 60.94
N GLN A 2 10.40 53.21 60.28
CA GLN A 2 9.96 51.81 60.14
C GLN A 2 8.54 51.49 59.60
N GLN A 3 8.22 50.42 58.87
CA GLN A 3 8.88 49.39 58.04
C GLN A 3 7.84 48.26 57.86
N ASN A 4 7.84 47.59 56.69
CA ASN A 4 7.23 46.27 56.32
C ASN A 4 5.73 46.20 55.91
N ARG A 5 5.37 45.79 54.66
CA ARG A 5 5.34 44.43 54.00
C ARG A 5 4.23 43.53 54.61
N ALA A 6 3.38 42.77 53.90
CA ALA A 6 3.32 42.19 52.54
C ALA A 6 1.83 41.83 52.19
N ALA A 7 1.41 41.78 50.91
CA ALA A 7 1.08 40.59 50.07
C ALA A 7 0.08 39.56 50.70
N ALA A 8 -0.88 38.91 50.03
CA ALA A 8 -1.05 38.55 48.62
C ALA A 8 -2.52 38.16 48.32
N ALA A 9 -2.86 38.17 47.04
CA ALA A 9 -4.10 37.69 46.44
C ALA A 9 -4.20 36.15 46.46
N ALA A 10 -5.43 35.64 46.57
CA ALA A 10 -5.77 34.25 46.26
C ALA A 10 -7.02 34.26 45.36
N VAL A 11 -6.77 34.27 44.05
CA VAL A 11 -7.75 33.88 43.02
C VAL A 11 -7.63 32.37 42.89
N ALA A 12 -8.69 31.65 43.25
CA ALA A 12 -8.78 30.22 43.07
C ALA A 12 -9.28 29.90 41.67
N GLU A 13 -8.38 29.40 40.83
CA GLU A 13 -8.66 28.64 39.61
C GLU A 13 -9.12 27.22 39.98
N PRO A 14 -10.17 26.66 39.35
CA PRO A 14 -10.40 25.22 39.37
C PRO A 14 -9.80 24.58 38.12
N THR A 15 -8.59 24.01 38.27
CA THR A 15 -8.01 23.06 37.33
C THR A 15 -8.77 21.74 37.38
N GLY A 16 -9.84 21.65 36.60
CA GLY A 16 -10.54 20.40 36.30
C GLY A 16 -9.80 19.63 35.20
N THR A 17 -8.75 18.90 35.55
CA THR A 17 -8.12 17.92 34.67
C THR A 17 -9.05 16.70 34.54
N MET A 18 -10.07 16.81 33.68
CA MET A 18 -10.86 15.65 33.29
C MET A 18 -10.01 14.80 32.34
N SER A 19 -9.55 13.65 32.83
CA SER A 19 -8.98 12.61 31.97
C SER A 19 -9.99 12.23 30.90
N PRO A 20 -9.67 12.36 29.61
CA PRO A 20 -10.55 11.90 28.54
C PRO A 20 -10.59 10.37 28.60
N LEU A 21 -11.79 9.81 28.81
CA LEU A 21 -12.01 8.38 28.61
C LEU A 21 -11.65 8.01 27.16
N PRO A 22 -11.05 6.84 26.91
CA PRO A 22 -10.74 6.40 25.56
C PRO A 22 -12.04 6.31 24.75
N LEU A 23 -12.23 7.24 23.82
CA LEU A 23 -13.36 7.25 22.90
C LEU A 23 -13.18 6.10 21.91
N SER A 24 -13.83 4.97 22.19
CA SER A 24 -13.95 3.89 21.20
C SER A 24 -14.80 4.36 20.02
N ALA A 25 -14.49 3.86 18.82
CA ALA A 25 -15.16 4.26 17.60
C ALA A 25 -16.66 3.90 17.61
N GLU A 26 -17.51 4.84 17.17
CA GLU A 26 -18.96 4.66 17.20
C GLU A 26 -19.46 3.87 15.99
N SER A 27 -20.30 2.86 16.21
CA SER A 27 -20.87 2.07 15.11
C SER A 27 -21.93 2.86 14.34
N ILE A 28 -21.81 2.87 13.00
CA ILE A 28 -22.84 3.45 12.13
C ILE A 28 -24.05 2.51 12.11
N LEU A 29 -25.08 2.88 12.87
CA LEU A 29 -26.37 2.18 12.85
C LEU A 29 -27.22 2.75 11.72
N TYR A 30 -27.38 1.97 10.65
CA TYR A 30 -28.24 2.35 9.53
C TYR A 30 -29.72 2.11 9.91
N PRO A 31 -30.61 3.08 9.68
CA PRO A 31 -32.04 2.92 9.94
C PRO A 31 -32.66 1.86 9.02
N HIS A 32 -33.69 1.16 9.49
CA HIS A 32 -34.35 0.07 8.73
C HIS A 32 -35.00 0.55 7.43
N GLU A 33 -35.30 1.85 7.34
CA GLU A 33 -35.85 2.52 6.16
C GLU A 33 -34.81 2.67 5.04
N ALA A 34 -33.51 2.66 5.37
CA ALA A 34 -32.42 2.80 4.40
C ALA A 34 -32.11 1.47 3.67
N LYS A 35 -33.11 0.96 2.94
CA LYS A 35 -33.02 -0.33 2.21
C LYS A 35 -32.16 -0.28 0.95
N ASN A 36 -31.92 0.91 0.40
CA ASN A 36 -31.16 1.08 -0.84
C ASN A 36 -29.79 1.76 -0.57
N ASP A 37 -28.80 1.50 -1.43
CA ASP A 37 -27.44 2.01 -1.22
C ASP A 37 -27.38 3.55 -1.25
N THR A 38 -28.25 4.19 -2.03
CA THR A 38 -28.32 5.67 -2.13
C THR A 38 -28.73 6.31 -0.81
N THR A 39 -29.78 5.80 -0.15
CA THR A 39 -30.27 6.29 1.15
C THR A 39 -29.27 5.99 2.26
N ARG A 40 -28.61 4.83 2.24
CA ARG A 40 -27.53 4.52 3.17
C ARG A 40 -26.35 5.48 3.01
N LYS A 41 -25.95 5.77 1.77
CA LYS A 41 -24.88 6.72 1.47
C LYS A 41 -25.24 8.14 1.92
N ALA A 42 -26.47 8.59 1.67
CA ALA A 42 -26.95 9.90 2.12
C ALA A 42 -27.02 9.99 3.65
N PHE A 43 -27.53 8.96 4.32
CA PHE A 43 -27.55 8.87 5.79
C PHE A 43 -26.13 8.94 6.37
N LYS A 44 -25.21 8.12 5.84
CA LYS A 44 -23.81 8.11 6.25
C LYS A 44 -23.16 9.48 6.07
N GLN A 45 -23.40 10.13 4.94
CA GLN A 45 -22.88 11.47 4.67
C GLN A 45 -23.42 12.50 5.67
N ASN A 46 -24.73 12.50 5.93
CA ASN A 46 -25.35 13.42 6.90
C ASN A 46 -24.82 13.18 8.33
N LEU A 47 -24.64 11.92 8.73
CA LEU A 47 -24.08 11.55 10.03
C LEU A 47 -22.65 12.09 10.21
N LEU A 48 -21.80 11.87 9.21
CA LEU A 48 -20.42 12.35 9.21
C LEU A 48 -20.32 13.89 9.19
N GLN A 49 -21.24 14.56 8.50
CA GLN A 49 -21.31 16.03 8.49
C GLN A 49 -21.81 16.60 9.81
N GLY A 50 -22.75 15.94 10.48
CA GLY A 50 -23.27 16.38 11.77
C GLY A 50 -22.26 16.25 12.91
N ARG A 51 -21.27 15.35 12.77
CA ARG A 51 -20.26 15.06 13.80
C ARG A 51 -18.87 14.93 13.16
N PRO A 52 -18.28 16.05 12.71
CA PRO A 52 -16.93 16.03 12.16
C PRO A 52 -15.94 15.54 13.21
N GLU A 53 -14.87 14.90 12.75
CA GLU A 53 -13.74 14.41 13.54
C GLU A 53 -14.15 13.48 14.70
N THR A 54 -15.29 12.80 14.51
CA THR A 54 -15.75 11.67 15.31
C THR A 54 -15.47 10.40 14.54
N LEU A 55 -14.79 9.43 15.18
CA LEU A 55 -14.42 8.18 14.56
C LEU A 55 -15.61 7.22 14.53
N PHE A 56 -16.01 6.79 13.34
CA PHE A 56 -17.09 5.81 13.17
C PHE A 56 -16.59 4.49 12.59
N THR A 57 -17.17 3.37 13.03
CA THR A 57 -16.99 2.05 12.41
C THR A 57 -18.09 1.81 11.37
N ASP A 58 -17.68 1.57 10.13
CA ASP A 58 -18.58 1.12 9.07
C ASP A 58 -18.62 -0.40 9.06
N LEU A 59 -19.82 -0.99 9.03
CA LEU A 59 -20.01 -2.43 9.13
C LEU A 59 -20.31 -3.06 7.76
N TYR A 60 -19.75 -4.24 7.53
CA TYR A 60 -20.17 -5.12 6.44
C TYR A 60 -21.60 -5.65 6.68
N LYS A 61 -22.19 -6.24 5.65
CA LYS A 61 -23.54 -6.86 5.74
C LYS A 61 -23.63 -7.99 6.77
N ASN A 62 -22.49 -8.61 7.11
CA ASN A 62 -22.38 -9.67 8.09
C ASN A 62 -22.19 -9.15 9.54
N GLY A 63 -22.09 -7.83 9.75
CA GLY A 63 -21.88 -7.21 11.06
C GLY A 63 -20.42 -6.98 11.43
N ASP A 64 -19.46 -7.44 10.62
CA ASP A 64 -18.04 -7.21 10.88
C ASP A 64 -17.62 -5.78 10.58
N VAL A 65 -16.65 -5.26 11.33
CA VAL A 65 -16.10 -3.91 11.09
C VAL A 65 -15.30 -3.93 9.80
N SER A 66 -15.74 -3.13 8.83
CA SER A 66 -15.11 -3.00 7.52
C SER A 66 -14.01 -1.95 7.51
N ASN A 67 -14.33 -0.76 8.00
CA ASN A 67 -13.48 0.42 7.89
C ASN A 67 -13.76 1.34 9.08
N LEU A 68 -12.77 2.16 9.43
CA LEU A 68 -13.03 3.36 10.23
C LEU A 68 -13.19 4.55 9.29
N ILE A 69 -14.11 5.44 9.60
CA ILE A 69 -14.39 6.62 8.79
C ILE A 69 -14.70 7.83 9.67
N PHE A 70 -14.19 8.99 9.26
CA PHE A 70 -14.56 10.27 9.83
C PHE A 70 -14.46 11.36 8.76
N LEU A 71 -14.99 12.55 9.06
CA LEU A 71 -14.92 13.72 8.20
C LEU A 71 -14.11 14.82 8.90
N THR A 72 -13.21 15.49 8.21
CA THR A 72 -12.48 16.66 8.71
C THR A 72 -12.61 17.83 7.74
N ASP A 73 -12.60 19.06 8.26
CA ASP A 73 -12.51 20.28 7.46
C ASP A 73 -11.08 20.56 6.98
N GLN A 74 -10.08 19.86 7.54
CA GLN A 74 -8.65 20.12 7.33
C GLN A 74 -7.89 18.85 6.97
N PRO A 75 -8.09 18.32 5.75
CA PRO A 75 -7.42 17.09 5.32
C PRO A 75 -5.88 17.22 5.30
N ASN A 76 -5.34 18.44 5.15
CA ASN A 76 -3.89 18.67 5.18
C ASN A 76 -3.29 18.54 6.58
N ALA A 77 -3.94 19.10 7.60
CA ALA A 77 -3.50 18.99 9.00
C ALA A 77 -3.53 17.52 9.45
N TRP A 78 -4.61 16.80 9.12
CA TRP A 78 -4.69 15.36 9.39
C TRP A 78 -3.62 14.56 8.65
N ARG A 79 -3.36 14.87 7.37
CA ARG A 79 -2.30 14.20 6.60
C ARG A 79 -0.94 14.36 7.28
N SER A 80 -0.59 15.59 7.64
CA SER A 80 0.68 15.92 8.28
C SER A 80 0.76 15.28 9.67
N ALA A 81 -0.28 15.38 10.49
CA ALA A 81 -0.35 14.75 11.80
C ALA A 81 -0.13 13.23 11.74
N VAL A 82 -0.80 12.53 10.81
CA VAL A 82 -0.63 11.10 10.57
C VAL A 82 0.79 10.78 10.11
N CYS A 83 1.36 11.56 9.18
CA CYS A 83 2.72 11.36 8.70
C CYS A 83 3.77 11.56 9.78
N SER A 84 3.52 12.45 10.75
CA SER A 84 4.40 12.67 11.88
C SER A 84 4.20 11.64 12.99
N HIS A 85 3.03 11.01 13.09
CA HIS A 85 2.73 9.98 14.09
C HIS A 85 3.32 8.62 13.70
N TYR A 86 3.18 8.23 12.44
CA TYR A 86 3.74 6.98 11.93
C TYR A 86 5.05 7.22 11.15
N PRO A 87 6.22 6.84 11.69
CA PRO A 87 7.51 7.09 11.04
C PRO A 87 7.69 6.30 9.74
N SER A 88 7.16 5.08 9.66
CA SER A 88 7.27 4.19 8.51
C SER A 88 6.05 4.28 7.58
N ILE A 89 5.83 5.47 6.99
CA ILE A 89 4.67 5.73 6.13
C ILE A 89 5.07 5.87 4.66
N LYS A 90 4.45 5.09 3.78
CA LYS A 90 4.54 5.26 2.32
C LYS A 90 3.40 6.14 1.84
N LYS A 91 3.75 7.24 1.16
CA LYS A 91 2.80 8.23 0.63
C LYS A 91 2.54 7.94 -0.85
N GLU A 92 1.28 7.70 -1.21
CA GLU A 92 0.84 7.49 -2.59
C GLU A 92 -0.22 8.55 -2.94
N GLY A 93 -0.12 9.13 -4.15
CA GLY A 93 -1.15 10.04 -4.67
C GLY A 93 -2.34 9.25 -5.21
N ILE A 94 -3.56 9.70 -4.90
CA ILE A 94 -4.79 9.18 -5.54
C ILE A 94 -5.53 10.35 -6.20
N CYS A 95 -6.37 10.04 -7.20
CA CYS A 95 -7.02 11.03 -8.06
C CYS A 95 -7.64 12.23 -7.32
N ASN A 96 -8.20 12.02 -6.12
CA ASN A 96 -8.82 13.07 -5.30
C ASN A 96 -8.30 13.09 -3.85
N GLY A 97 -7.03 12.78 -3.62
CA GLY A 97 -6.51 12.77 -2.25
C GLY A 97 -5.15 12.11 -2.09
N TRP A 98 -4.93 11.58 -0.89
CA TRP A 98 -3.71 10.88 -0.50
C TRP A 98 -4.04 9.50 0.05
N LYS A 99 -3.23 8.52 -0.33
CA LYS A 99 -3.23 7.19 0.26
C LYS A 99 -1.96 7.02 1.07
N LEU A 100 -2.11 6.81 2.37
CA LEU A 100 -1.02 6.61 3.30
C LEU A 100 -1.01 5.14 3.73
N LYS A 101 0.11 4.46 3.51
CA LYS A 101 0.31 3.07 3.91
C LYS A 101 1.30 3.03 5.05
N VAL A 102 0.82 2.69 6.24
CA VAL A 102 1.64 2.48 7.44
C VAL A 102 2.17 1.05 7.38
N LYS A 103 3.50 0.93 7.42
CA LYS A 103 4.21 -0.35 7.40
C LYS A 103 4.55 -0.78 8.83
N GLU A 104 4.64 -2.08 9.05
CA GLU A 104 5.18 -2.64 10.29
C GLU A 104 6.67 -2.31 10.42
N THR A 105 7.15 -2.11 11.64
CA THR A 105 8.57 -1.80 11.89
C THR A 105 9.45 -3.02 11.61
N ASP A 106 8.95 -4.22 11.91
CA ASP A 106 9.69 -5.48 11.77
C ASP A 106 9.58 -6.09 10.37
N ASP A 107 8.51 -5.79 9.63
CA ASP A 107 8.29 -6.24 8.25
C ASP A 107 7.91 -5.06 7.35
N PRO A 108 8.88 -4.47 6.61
CA PRO A 108 8.61 -3.33 5.74
C PRO A 108 7.74 -3.66 4.53
N ASP A 109 7.50 -4.94 4.22
CA ASP A 109 6.65 -5.37 3.12
C ASP A 109 5.19 -5.59 3.56
N SER A 110 4.96 -5.78 4.87
CA SER A 110 3.63 -5.86 5.48
C SER A 110 3.01 -4.47 5.65
N THR A 111 1.88 -4.23 4.95
CA THR A 111 1.07 -3.01 5.16
C THR A 111 0.07 -3.26 6.28
N MET A 112 0.26 -2.58 7.42
CA MET A 112 -0.64 -2.71 8.57
C MET A 112 -1.91 -1.88 8.42
N ILE A 113 -1.77 -0.61 8.08
CA ILE A 113 -2.89 0.34 8.02
C ILE A 113 -2.83 1.09 6.70
N THR A 114 -3.97 1.18 6.02
CA THR A 114 -4.15 2.03 4.85
C THR A 114 -5.13 3.14 5.18
N ILE A 115 -4.69 4.40 5.07
CA ILE A 115 -5.48 5.60 5.34
C ILE A 115 -5.65 6.35 4.03
N ASN A 116 -6.89 6.44 3.53
CA ASN A 116 -7.23 7.25 2.37
C ASN A 116 -7.83 8.57 2.85
N LEU A 117 -7.15 9.69 2.58
CA LEU A 117 -7.61 11.04 2.89
C LEU A 117 -8.03 11.73 1.59
N TYR A 118 -9.31 12.01 1.45
CA TYR A 118 -9.85 12.70 0.29
C TYR A 118 -9.82 14.21 0.49
N LYS A 119 -9.67 14.96 -0.61
CA LYS A 119 -9.76 16.42 -0.61
C LYS A 119 -11.11 16.94 -0.11
N THR A 120 -12.15 16.12 -0.18
CA THR A 120 -13.48 16.40 0.37
C THR A 120 -13.55 16.33 1.90
N GLY A 121 -12.45 16.01 2.57
CA GLY A 121 -12.38 15.88 4.02
C GLY A 121 -12.71 14.48 4.55
N THR A 122 -13.17 13.57 3.69
CA THR A 122 -13.46 12.19 4.10
C THR A 122 -12.16 11.44 4.34
N VAL A 123 -12.04 10.78 5.50
CA VAL A 123 -10.89 9.92 5.83
C VAL A 123 -11.40 8.50 6.05
N VAL A 124 -10.83 7.54 5.32
CA VAL A 124 -11.18 6.11 5.42
C VAL A 124 -9.95 5.31 5.80
N VAL A 125 -10.05 4.53 6.87
CA VAL A 125 -8.96 3.70 7.41
C VAL A 125 -9.32 2.23 7.27
N GLN A 126 -8.37 1.43 6.77
CA GLN A 126 -8.49 0.00 6.52
C GLN A 126 -7.27 -0.75 7.06
N GLY A 127 -7.40 -2.04 7.38
CA GLY A 127 -6.30 -2.87 7.90
C GLY A 127 -6.41 -3.09 9.42
N ASN A 128 -5.33 -2.84 10.16
CA ASN A 128 -5.31 -2.96 11.62
C ASN A 128 -6.05 -1.78 12.27
N LEU A 129 -7.38 -1.90 12.35
CA LEU A 129 -8.27 -0.84 12.85
C LEU A 129 -8.07 -0.57 14.34
N ARG A 130 -7.68 -1.58 15.14
CA ARG A 130 -7.48 -1.45 16.59
C ARG A 130 -6.29 -0.55 16.94
N LEU A 131 -5.20 -0.69 16.18
CA LEU A 131 -4.03 0.16 16.35
C LEU A 131 -4.39 1.62 16.05
N PHE A 132 -5.07 1.88 14.92
CA PHE A 132 -5.51 3.24 14.58
C PHE A 132 -6.51 3.81 15.60
N GLU A 133 -7.46 3.00 16.09
CA GLU A 133 -8.42 3.41 17.12
C GLU A 133 -7.72 3.86 18.41
N THR A 134 -6.67 3.15 18.82
CA THR A 134 -5.85 3.50 20.00
C THR A 134 -5.09 4.82 19.79
N ASP A 135 -4.58 5.03 18.57
CA ASP A 135 -3.79 6.21 18.23
C ASP A 135 -4.64 7.45 17.86
N PHE A 136 -5.95 7.26 17.62
CA PHE A 136 -6.81 8.27 17.01
C PHE A 136 -6.80 9.60 17.78
N GLN A 137 -6.90 9.55 19.11
CA GLN A 137 -6.93 10.75 19.94
C GLN A 137 -5.61 11.53 19.87
N THR A 138 -4.47 10.83 19.92
CA THR A 138 -3.14 11.42 19.78
C THR A 138 -2.95 12.10 18.43
N ILE A 139 -3.41 11.44 17.35
CA ILE A 139 -3.35 12.00 15.98
C ILE A 139 -4.27 13.22 15.87
N LYS A 140 -5.47 13.15 16.44
CA LYS A 140 -6.45 14.25 16.45
C LYS A 140 -5.88 15.49 17.14
N GLU A 141 -5.34 15.37 18.35
CA GLU A 141 -4.72 16.47 19.10
C GLU A 141 -3.52 17.08 18.34
N ARG A 142 -2.80 16.28 17.56
CA ARG A 142 -1.75 16.78 16.69
C ARG A 142 -2.30 17.54 15.49
N ALA A 143 -3.35 17.04 14.85
CA ALA A 143 -4.01 17.72 13.73
C ALA A 143 -4.62 19.06 14.17
N GLU A 144 -5.20 19.12 15.37
CA GLU A 144 -5.71 20.37 15.96
C GLU A 144 -4.59 21.40 16.19
N ARG A 145 -3.41 21.00 16.69
CA ARG A 145 -2.27 21.93 16.84
C ARG A 145 -1.73 22.47 15.52
N GLU A 146 -1.82 21.69 14.45
CA GLU A 146 -1.40 22.15 13.12
C GLU A 146 -2.38 23.18 12.53
N LYS A 147 -3.66 23.13 12.90
CA LYS A 147 -4.66 24.15 12.53
C LYS A 147 -4.21 25.54 12.96
N ASP A 148 -3.84 25.66 14.23
CA ASP A 148 -3.52 26.96 14.85
C ASP A 148 -2.26 27.58 14.25
N THR A 149 -1.29 26.75 13.87
CA THR A 149 -0.01 27.22 13.31
C THR A 149 -0.17 27.86 11.92
N THR A 150 -1.23 27.52 11.19
CA THR A 150 -1.44 28.04 9.82
C THR A 150 -2.22 29.36 9.79
N SER A 151 -2.81 29.78 10.91
CA SER A 151 -3.67 30.97 10.99
C SER A 151 -2.90 32.29 11.19
N ASP A 152 -1.65 32.25 11.67
CA ASP A 152 -0.91 33.45 12.11
C ASP A 152 0.17 33.96 11.15
N MET A 153 0.25 33.44 9.93
CA MET A 153 1.13 33.99 8.90
C MET A 153 0.36 34.92 7.94
N PRO A 154 0.71 36.23 7.87
CA PRO A 154 0.10 37.12 6.90
C PRO A 154 0.49 36.65 5.50
N SER A 155 -0.53 36.25 4.75
CA SER A 155 -0.46 35.77 3.38
C SER A 155 0.24 36.80 2.48
N HIS A 156 1.57 36.72 2.36
CA HIS A 156 2.30 37.39 1.29
C HIS A 156 1.95 36.70 -0.03
N LYS A 157 1.11 37.39 -0.79
CA LYS A 157 0.72 37.11 -2.17
C LYS A 157 1.96 37.14 -3.08
N THR A 158 2.72 36.05 -3.15
CA THR A 158 3.73 35.86 -4.20
C THR A 158 3.04 35.37 -5.47
N ASN A 159 2.75 36.32 -6.37
CA ASN A 159 2.43 36.04 -7.76
C ASN A 159 3.66 35.39 -8.42
N SER A 160 3.68 34.06 -8.52
CA SER A 160 4.61 33.36 -9.41
C SER A 160 4.01 33.34 -10.82
N THR A 161 4.31 34.38 -11.59
CA THR A 161 4.21 34.34 -13.06
C THR A 161 5.47 33.66 -13.58
N SER A 162 5.31 32.42 -14.05
CA SER A 162 6.34 31.70 -14.79
C SER A 162 6.62 32.38 -16.12
N THR A 163 7.72 33.12 -16.22
CA THR A 163 8.29 33.52 -17.52
C THR A 163 9.24 32.41 -17.98
N ILE A 164 8.78 31.63 -18.95
CA ILE A 164 9.60 30.72 -19.73
C ILE A 164 10.57 31.58 -20.56
N LEU A 165 11.87 31.54 -20.24
CA LEU A 165 12.92 32.06 -21.11
C LEU A 165 13.52 30.90 -21.91
N THR A 166 13.07 30.79 -23.14
CA THR A 166 13.66 29.97 -24.20
C THR A 166 14.97 30.63 -24.68
N PRO A 167 16.10 29.92 -24.75
CA PRO A 167 17.33 30.47 -25.33
C PRO A 167 17.29 30.28 -26.85
N THR A 168 16.94 31.32 -27.59
CA THR A 168 17.10 31.34 -29.06
C THR A 168 18.48 31.89 -29.40
N ILE A 169 19.37 31.01 -29.85
CA ILE A 169 20.64 31.33 -30.50
C ILE A 169 20.33 31.99 -31.86
N PRO A 170 20.81 33.20 -32.17
CA PRO A 170 20.81 33.70 -33.54
C PRO A 170 22.19 33.49 -34.17
N THR A 171 22.25 32.56 -35.10
CA THR A 171 23.26 32.49 -36.15
C THR A 171 23.11 33.74 -37.04
N GLN A 172 24.00 34.72 -36.91
CA GLN A 172 24.14 35.80 -37.90
C GLN A 172 25.33 35.54 -38.80
N LYS A 173 25.03 34.91 -39.95
CA LYS A 173 25.79 35.02 -41.19
C LYS A 173 25.14 36.15 -41.97
N GLY A 174 25.81 37.30 -42.06
CA GLY A 174 25.28 38.50 -42.68
C GLY A 174 26.38 39.46 -43.10
N THR A 175 26.88 39.24 -44.30
CA THR A 175 27.57 40.25 -45.12
C THR A 175 26.68 41.49 -45.26
N SER A 176 27.17 42.67 -44.90
CA SER A 176 26.85 43.93 -45.59
C SER A 176 27.77 45.07 -45.13
N SER A 177 28.25 45.77 -46.14
CA SER A 177 29.01 47.01 -46.15
C SER A 177 28.57 48.03 -45.11
N THR A 178 29.55 48.63 -44.42
CA THR A 178 29.37 49.93 -43.76
C THR A 178 30.32 50.92 -44.43
N SER A 179 29.69 51.92 -45.02
CA SER A 179 30.28 53.02 -45.77
C SER A 179 31.13 53.92 -44.88
N LEU A 180 32.26 54.36 -45.43
CA LEU A 180 33.06 55.49 -44.96
C LEU A 180 32.21 56.76 -44.82
N PRO A 181 32.41 57.57 -43.77
CA PRO A 181 32.20 59.00 -43.85
C PRO A 181 33.54 59.68 -44.15
N THR A 182 33.64 60.21 -45.38
CA THR A 182 34.53 61.32 -45.73
C THR A 182 34.17 62.50 -44.83
N ILE A 183 35.07 62.89 -43.93
CA ILE A 183 34.95 64.12 -43.14
C ILE A 183 35.88 65.16 -43.72
N VAL A 184 35.25 66.30 -43.97
CA VAL A 184 35.72 67.50 -44.63
C VAL A 184 36.79 68.18 -43.80
N GLU A 185 37.86 68.54 -44.50
CA GLU A 185 38.89 69.50 -44.13
C GLU A 185 38.24 70.87 -43.91
N ASP A 186 38.23 71.35 -42.67
CA ASP A 186 38.07 72.78 -42.43
C ASP A 186 38.88 73.19 -41.21
N THR A 187 39.79 74.13 -41.45
CA THR A 187 40.71 74.74 -40.48
C THR A 187 40.13 76.09 -40.09
N PRO A 188 40.01 76.40 -38.79
CA PRO A 188 40.72 77.58 -38.28
C PRO A 188 41.38 77.24 -36.93
N GLN A 189 42.69 77.41 -36.83
CA GLN A 189 43.34 78.66 -36.39
C GLN A 189 43.21 78.88 -34.88
N GLU A 190 44.33 78.54 -34.21
CA GLU A 190 44.90 79.09 -32.97
C GLU A 190 43.97 79.79 -31.97
N GLU A 191 43.79 79.16 -30.81
CA GLU A 191 43.97 79.84 -29.52
C GLU A 191 44.54 78.84 -28.50
N SER A 192 45.86 78.88 -28.36
CA SER A 192 46.66 77.99 -27.53
C SER A 192 46.62 78.47 -26.08
N ASP A 193 45.65 77.99 -25.30
CA ASP A 193 45.85 77.95 -23.85
C ASP A 193 46.82 76.79 -23.57
N PRO A 194 48.02 77.04 -23.00
CA PRO A 194 48.96 75.98 -22.72
C PRO A 194 48.33 75.09 -21.64
N LEU A 195 47.82 73.92 -22.05
CA LEU A 195 47.63 72.77 -21.18
C LEU A 195 48.86 72.72 -20.28
N SER A 196 48.69 73.13 -19.02
CA SER A 196 49.79 73.18 -18.06
C SER A 196 50.47 71.83 -18.11
N ALA A 197 51.80 71.81 -18.17
CA ALA A 197 52.58 70.57 -18.26
C ALA A 197 52.14 69.52 -17.22
N GLU A 198 51.62 69.99 -16.08
CA GLU A 198 50.98 69.20 -15.02
C GLU A 198 49.75 68.41 -15.46
N GLN A 199 48.84 68.97 -16.27
CA GLN A 199 47.65 68.26 -16.75
C GLN A 199 48.01 67.18 -17.80
N ALA A 200 48.96 67.47 -18.68
CA ALA A 200 49.46 66.48 -19.65
C ALA A 200 50.17 65.32 -18.95
N GLN A 201 50.95 65.63 -17.90
CA GLN A 201 51.64 64.64 -17.09
C GLN A 201 50.66 63.78 -16.28
N ALA A 202 49.62 64.38 -15.68
CA ALA A 202 48.56 63.65 -14.99
C ALA A 202 47.78 62.69 -15.92
N LEU A 203 47.51 63.11 -17.16
CA LEU A 203 46.86 62.26 -18.15
C LEU A 203 47.73 61.05 -18.52
N LEU A 204 49.02 61.25 -18.74
CA LEU A 204 49.99 60.19 -19.02
C LEU A 204 50.09 59.19 -17.86
N THR A 205 50.13 59.66 -16.61
CA THR A 205 50.13 58.81 -15.43
C THR A 205 48.83 57.99 -15.32
N THR A 206 47.69 58.61 -15.64
CA THR A 206 46.39 57.92 -15.64
C THR A 206 46.32 56.84 -16.72
N MET A 207 46.81 57.13 -17.93
CA MET A 207 46.89 56.15 -19.02
C MET A 207 47.84 55.00 -18.70
N ALA A 208 48.95 55.26 -18.00
CA ALA A 208 49.85 54.22 -17.53
C ALA A 208 49.16 53.31 -16.50
N ALA A 209 48.49 53.90 -15.49
CA ALA A 209 47.75 53.14 -14.49
C ALA A 209 46.61 52.29 -15.09
N MET A 210 45.87 52.83 -16.07
CA MET A 210 44.85 52.07 -16.79
C MET A 210 45.45 50.91 -17.59
N ARG A 211 46.61 51.12 -18.23
CA ARG A 211 47.33 50.07 -18.96
C ARG A 211 47.74 48.94 -18.03
N ASP A 212 48.26 49.27 -16.86
CA ASP A 212 48.66 48.27 -15.86
C ASP A 212 47.45 47.47 -15.34
N GLN A 213 46.30 48.13 -15.11
CA GLN A 213 45.06 47.43 -14.76
C GLN A 213 44.58 46.52 -15.89
N PHE A 214 44.69 46.95 -17.14
CA PHE A 214 44.33 46.15 -18.30
C PHE A 214 45.20 44.88 -18.39
N THR A 215 46.52 45.02 -18.23
CA THR A 215 47.45 43.89 -18.22
C THR A 215 47.16 42.93 -17.06
N LYS A 216 46.78 43.43 -15.88
CA LYS A 216 46.36 42.58 -14.76
C LYS A 216 45.08 41.81 -15.08
N LEU A 217 44.07 42.48 -15.63
CA LEU A 217 42.80 41.87 -16.05
C LEU A 217 43.03 40.80 -17.13
N GLU A 218 43.89 41.07 -18.11
CA GLU A 218 44.28 40.07 -19.12
C GLU A 218 44.88 38.82 -18.47
N GLY A 219 45.76 38.99 -17.47
CA GLY A 219 46.32 37.87 -16.71
C GLY A 219 45.26 37.05 -15.96
N GLU A 220 44.32 37.71 -15.28
CA GLU A 220 43.21 37.04 -14.58
C GLU A 220 42.29 36.28 -15.55
N VAL A 221 42.00 36.84 -16.73
CA VAL A 221 41.20 36.18 -17.77
C VAL A 221 41.89 34.94 -18.33
N VAL A 222 43.21 34.98 -18.53
CA VAL A 222 43.99 33.82 -18.99
C VAL A 222 43.96 32.70 -17.94
N LEU A 223 44.19 33.02 -16.66
CA LEU A 223 44.11 32.04 -15.57
C LEU A 223 42.72 31.43 -15.42
N LEU A 224 41.68 32.25 -15.59
CA LEU A 224 40.29 31.78 -15.58
C LEU A 224 40.02 30.83 -16.75
N ARG A 225 40.49 31.17 -17.96
CA ARG A 225 40.35 30.32 -19.15
C ARG A 225 41.06 28.99 -18.98
N GLU A 226 42.26 28.98 -18.41
CA GLU A 226 42.98 27.76 -18.10
C GLU A 226 42.24 26.91 -17.05
N SER A 227 41.71 27.53 -16.01
CA SER A 227 40.93 26.85 -14.96
C SER A 227 39.65 26.21 -15.51
N VAL A 228 38.92 26.93 -16.37
CA VAL A 228 37.74 26.41 -17.07
C VAL A 228 38.12 25.26 -18.01
N SER A 229 39.22 25.39 -18.74
CA SER A 229 39.71 24.33 -19.63
C SER A 229 40.12 23.06 -18.87
N LYS A 230 40.66 23.20 -17.65
CA LYS A 230 41.00 22.07 -16.78
C LYS A 230 39.77 21.37 -16.20
N GLN A 231 38.68 22.09 -15.94
CA GLN A 231 37.43 21.51 -15.43
C GLN A 231 36.55 20.86 -16.50
N GLN A 232 36.68 21.26 -17.77
CA GLN A 232 35.89 20.69 -18.86
C GLN A 232 35.96 19.15 -18.99
N PRO A 233 37.13 18.46 -18.89
CA PRO A 233 37.18 17.00 -18.93
C PRO A 233 36.50 16.32 -17.74
N ASP A 234 36.52 16.94 -16.56
CA ASP A 234 35.83 16.40 -15.37
C ASP A 234 34.31 16.44 -15.55
N ILE A 235 33.79 17.53 -16.15
CA ILE A 235 32.36 17.65 -16.47
C ILE A 235 31.94 16.56 -17.45
N HIS A 236 32.71 16.32 -18.52
CA HIS A 236 32.40 15.26 -19.47
C HIS A 236 32.45 13.86 -18.85
N THR A 237 33.43 13.60 -17.99
CA THR A 237 33.53 12.32 -17.28
C THR A 237 32.34 12.10 -16.35
N LEU A 238 31.88 13.16 -15.68
CA LEU A 238 30.70 13.11 -14.81
C LEU A 238 29.41 12.87 -15.62
N GLU A 239 29.27 13.51 -16.78
CA GLU A 239 28.14 13.29 -17.70
C GLU A 239 28.11 11.83 -18.20
N GLU A 240 29.26 11.25 -18.54
CA GLU A 240 29.38 9.86 -18.96
C GLU A 240 28.98 8.90 -17.83
N LEU A 241 29.49 9.13 -16.61
CA LEU A 241 29.11 8.34 -15.42
C LEU A 241 27.62 8.44 -15.12
N LEU A 242 27.04 9.64 -15.19
CA LEU A 242 25.62 9.86 -14.96
C LEU A 242 24.77 9.11 -16.00
N THR A 243 25.21 9.13 -17.26
CA THR A 243 24.55 8.39 -18.34
C THR A 243 24.63 6.89 -18.10
N LYS A 244 25.81 6.39 -17.71
CA LYS A 244 26.02 4.97 -17.41
C LYS A 244 25.13 4.50 -16.25
N VAL A 245 25.16 5.20 -15.11
CA VAL A 245 24.33 4.88 -13.94
C VAL A 245 22.85 4.86 -14.31
N ARG A 246 22.40 5.86 -15.08
CA ARG A 246 21.01 5.92 -15.54
C ARG A 246 20.64 4.72 -16.40
N THR A 247 21.49 4.35 -17.37
CA THR A 247 21.22 3.20 -18.24
C THR A 247 21.24 1.86 -17.49
N GLU A 248 22.15 1.69 -16.52
CA GLU A 248 22.22 0.49 -15.68
C GLU A 248 20.98 0.38 -14.77
N GLN A 249 20.56 1.51 -14.17
CA GLN A 249 19.36 1.58 -13.36
C GLN A 249 18.11 1.26 -14.18
N ASP A 250 17.95 1.86 -15.35
CA ASP A 250 16.80 1.64 -16.24
C ASP A 250 16.76 0.18 -16.74
N SER A 251 17.91 -0.40 -17.10
CA SER A 251 18.02 -1.80 -17.52
C SER A 251 17.68 -2.78 -16.40
N SER A 252 18.19 -2.53 -15.19
CA SER A 252 17.92 -3.35 -14.01
C SER A 252 16.44 -3.30 -13.62
N LEU A 253 15.85 -2.10 -13.56
CA LEU A 253 14.43 -1.93 -13.28
C LEU A 253 13.54 -2.58 -14.34
N ALA A 254 13.89 -2.47 -15.62
CA ALA A 254 13.15 -3.12 -16.71
C ALA A 254 13.18 -4.65 -16.59
N THR A 255 14.30 -5.21 -16.15
CA THR A 255 14.45 -6.66 -15.93
C THR A 255 13.59 -7.12 -14.75
N GLN A 256 13.70 -6.43 -13.61
CA GLN A 256 12.88 -6.75 -12.43
C GLN A 256 11.38 -6.63 -12.72
N LEU A 257 10.97 -5.62 -13.49
CA LEU A 257 9.58 -5.45 -13.87
C LEU A 257 9.06 -6.62 -14.74
N LYS A 258 9.90 -7.15 -15.64
CA LYS A 258 9.57 -8.32 -16.45
C LYS A 258 9.43 -9.59 -15.61
N GLU A 259 10.32 -9.81 -14.66
CA GLU A 259 10.27 -10.96 -13.75
C GLU A 259 8.99 -10.94 -12.91
N VAL A 260 8.70 -9.82 -12.25
CA VAL A 260 7.47 -9.66 -11.45
C VAL A 260 6.21 -9.84 -12.30
N GLN A 261 6.22 -9.32 -13.53
CA GLN A 261 5.12 -9.51 -14.47
C GLN A 261 4.92 -11.00 -14.81
N GLN A 262 6.02 -11.73 -15.06
CA GLN A 262 5.99 -13.15 -15.38
C GLN A 262 5.48 -13.99 -14.20
N GLU A 263 5.93 -13.68 -12.97
CA GLU A 263 5.45 -14.34 -11.75
C GLU A 263 3.95 -14.10 -11.53
N ARG A 264 3.50 -12.85 -11.70
CA ARG A 264 2.07 -12.52 -11.60
C ARG A 264 1.24 -13.32 -12.60
N ASP A 265 1.72 -13.47 -13.83
CA ASP A 265 1.02 -14.24 -14.87
C ASP A 265 1.09 -15.76 -14.63
N GLY A 266 2.13 -16.24 -13.94
CA GLY A 266 2.22 -17.60 -13.42
C GLY A 266 1.15 -17.87 -12.36
N LEU A 267 1.14 -17.06 -11.29
CA LEU A 267 0.18 -17.17 -10.19
C LEU A 267 -1.28 -17.05 -10.66
N LYS A 268 -1.54 -16.18 -11.64
CA LYS A 268 -2.87 -16.04 -12.23
C LYS A 268 -3.34 -17.31 -12.94
N ARG A 269 -2.45 -18.06 -13.59
CA ARG A 269 -2.77 -19.35 -14.20
C ARG A 269 -3.04 -20.41 -13.14
N GLU A 270 -2.18 -20.51 -12.14
CA GLU A 270 -2.37 -21.45 -11.02
C GLU A 270 -3.70 -21.23 -10.29
N LEU A 271 -4.07 -19.96 -10.06
CA LEU A 271 -5.35 -19.62 -9.44
C LEU A 271 -6.54 -20.03 -10.32
N ALA A 272 -6.42 -19.90 -11.64
CA ALA A 272 -7.46 -20.36 -12.58
C ALA A 272 -7.61 -21.88 -12.58
N ASP A 273 -6.49 -22.61 -12.53
CA ASP A 273 -6.47 -24.07 -12.46
C ASP A 273 -7.06 -24.57 -11.13
N LEU A 274 -6.68 -23.98 -10.00
CA LEU A 274 -7.24 -24.31 -8.68
C LEU A 274 -8.75 -24.01 -8.63
N THR A 275 -9.19 -22.91 -9.22
CA THR A 275 -10.62 -22.58 -9.33
C THR A 275 -11.39 -23.64 -10.11
N LYS A 276 -10.78 -24.20 -11.17
CA LYS A 276 -11.38 -25.30 -11.94
C LYS A 276 -11.45 -26.57 -11.11
N GLU A 277 -10.39 -26.91 -10.38
CA GLU A 277 -10.35 -28.09 -9.51
C GLU A 277 -11.40 -28.03 -8.40
N VAL A 278 -11.53 -26.89 -7.71
CA VAL A 278 -12.57 -26.66 -6.68
C VAL A 278 -13.96 -26.87 -7.26
N ARG A 279 -14.21 -26.41 -8.49
CA ARG A 279 -15.50 -26.60 -9.16
C ARG A 279 -15.79 -28.08 -9.45
N GLU A 280 -14.80 -28.84 -9.90
CA GLU A 280 -14.97 -30.28 -10.14
C GLU A 280 -15.17 -31.06 -8.84
N LEU A 281 -14.40 -30.75 -7.78
CA LEU A 281 -14.61 -31.32 -6.45
C LEU A 281 -16.01 -31.02 -5.90
N GLN A 282 -16.52 -29.81 -6.13
CA GLN A 282 -17.87 -29.45 -5.73
C GLN A 282 -18.94 -30.27 -6.47
N LYS A 283 -18.77 -30.51 -7.78
CA LYS A 283 -19.66 -31.40 -8.53
C LYS A 283 -19.60 -32.83 -8.03
N TYR A 284 -18.40 -33.35 -7.78
CA TYR A 284 -18.20 -34.69 -7.24
C TYR A 284 -18.90 -34.85 -5.88
N ARG A 285 -18.71 -33.89 -4.97
CA ARG A 285 -19.40 -33.86 -3.67
C ARG A 285 -20.92 -33.85 -3.82
N GLN A 286 -21.46 -33.08 -4.76
CA GLN A 286 -22.90 -33.03 -5.01
C GLN A 286 -23.42 -34.37 -5.55
N SER A 287 -22.70 -35.00 -6.47
CA SER A 287 -23.04 -36.34 -6.97
C SER A 287 -23.05 -37.38 -5.86
N SER A 288 -22.01 -37.40 -5.02
CA SER A 288 -21.90 -38.32 -3.89
C SER A 288 -23.01 -38.10 -2.85
N ASN A 289 -23.39 -36.85 -2.58
CA ASN A 289 -24.51 -36.55 -1.68
C ASN A 289 -25.85 -37.04 -2.24
N ASN A 290 -26.06 -36.94 -3.55
CA ASN A 290 -27.27 -37.45 -4.19
C ASN A 290 -27.34 -38.98 -4.06
N GLU A 291 -26.24 -39.69 -4.33
CA GLU A 291 -26.14 -41.14 -4.17
C GLU A 291 -26.38 -41.59 -2.73
N LEU A 292 -25.79 -40.89 -1.74
CA LEU A 292 -26.05 -41.15 -0.32
C LEU A 292 -27.51 -40.93 0.06
N THR A 293 -28.21 -39.99 -0.60
CA THR A 293 -29.63 -39.76 -0.37
C THR A 293 -30.46 -40.92 -0.91
N THR A 294 -30.17 -41.37 -2.13
CA THR A 294 -30.80 -42.57 -2.73
C THR A 294 -30.59 -43.81 -1.87
N LEU A 295 -29.36 -44.07 -1.41
CA LEU A 295 -29.07 -45.22 -0.54
C LEU A 295 -29.81 -45.15 0.82
N ARG A 296 -30.00 -43.95 1.38
CA ARG A 296 -30.79 -43.78 2.60
C ARG A 296 -32.27 -44.09 2.37
N GLU A 297 -32.83 -43.67 1.24
CA GLU A 297 -34.21 -43.96 0.86
C GLU A 297 -34.43 -45.47 0.66
N GLU A 298 -33.52 -46.14 -0.04
CA GLU A 298 -33.54 -47.60 -0.23
C GLU A 298 -33.46 -48.35 1.10
N LEU A 299 -32.57 -47.92 2.01
CA LEU A 299 -32.43 -48.53 3.34
C LEU A 299 -33.69 -48.33 4.19
N GLN A 300 -34.30 -47.14 4.12
CA GLN A 300 -35.56 -46.87 4.80
C GLN A 300 -36.69 -47.75 4.26
N GLU A 301 -36.75 -47.94 2.94
CA GLU A 301 -37.75 -48.83 2.33
C GLU A 301 -37.54 -50.29 2.75
N ARG A 302 -36.29 -50.79 2.74
CA ARG A 302 -35.98 -52.13 3.25
C ARG A 302 -36.45 -52.31 4.69
N LYS A 303 -36.22 -51.31 5.55
CA LYS A 303 -36.69 -51.34 6.94
C LYS A 303 -38.22 -51.46 7.03
N ARG A 304 -38.98 -50.70 6.21
CA ARG A 304 -40.44 -50.84 6.15
C ARG A 304 -40.88 -52.23 5.68
N THR A 305 -40.15 -52.82 4.72
CA THR A 305 -40.46 -54.18 4.25
C THR A 305 -40.18 -55.23 5.32
N GLU A 306 -39.10 -55.06 6.10
CA GLU A 306 -38.75 -55.91 7.23
C GLU A 306 -39.82 -55.82 8.32
N ASP A 307 -40.23 -54.60 8.73
CA ASP A 307 -41.29 -54.38 9.71
C ASP A 307 -42.61 -55.05 9.29
N ARG A 308 -42.98 -54.95 8.00
CA ARG A 308 -44.18 -55.59 7.45
C ARG A 308 -44.11 -57.12 7.47
N LEU A 309 -42.95 -57.70 7.14
CA LEU A 309 -42.75 -59.15 7.21
C LEU A 309 -42.79 -59.65 8.66
N GLN A 310 -42.20 -58.90 9.59
CA GLN A 310 -42.27 -59.22 11.01
C GLN A 310 -43.72 -59.22 11.52
N GLU A 311 -44.52 -58.22 11.14
CA GLU A 311 -45.95 -58.18 11.47
C GLU A 311 -46.70 -59.39 10.90
N GLN A 312 -46.36 -59.83 9.68
CA GLN A 312 -46.93 -61.05 9.11
C GLN A 312 -46.56 -62.28 9.94
N ILE A 313 -45.30 -62.43 10.36
CA ILE A 313 -44.86 -63.55 11.20
C ILE A 313 -45.61 -63.56 12.54
N ASP A 314 -45.74 -62.40 13.19
CA ASP A 314 -46.43 -62.27 14.48
C ASP A 314 -47.92 -62.63 14.35
N ARG A 315 -48.58 -62.21 13.25
CA ARG A 315 -49.97 -62.58 12.96
C ARG A 315 -50.15 -64.08 12.76
N HIS A 316 -49.24 -64.74 12.02
CA HIS A 316 -49.34 -66.19 11.78
C HIS A 316 -49.04 -67.01 13.05
N SER A 317 -48.17 -66.52 13.93
CA SER A 317 -47.83 -67.18 15.19
C SER A 317 -49.01 -67.25 16.17
N MET A 318 -49.99 -66.33 16.05
CA MET A 318 -51.19 -66.29 16.89
C MET A 318 -52.36 -67.16 16.39
N THR A 319 -52.26 -67.77 15.20
CA THR A 319 -53.37 -68.54 14.57
C THR A 319 -53.21 -70.06 14.67
N CYS A 320 -52.23 -70.57 15.42
CA CYS A 320 -52.13 -72.00 15.70
C CYS A 320 -52.96 -72.36 16.95
N PRO A 321 -54.09 -73.08 16.83
CA PRO A 321 -54.71 -73.67 18.00
C PRO A 321 -53.79 -74.77 18.54
N HIS A 322 -53.39 -74.62 19.80
CA HIS A 322 -52.74 -75.68 20.55
C HIS A 322 -53.68 -76.89 20.64
N THR A 323 -53.39 -77.93 19.86
CA THR A 323 -53.72 -79.31 20.26
C THR A 323 -52.54 -79.78 21.09
N ALA A 324 -52.74 -79.80 22.40
CA ALA A 324 -51.80 -80.37 23.36
C ALA A 324 -51.70 -81.88 23.12
N GLU A 325 -50.49 -82.40 22.90
CA GLU A 325 -50.06 -83.68 23.47
C GLU A 325 -48.55 -83.62 23.78
N GLU A 326 -48.25 -83.83 25.06
CA GLU A 326 -46.94 -84.19 25.60
C GLU A 326 -46.79 -85.72 25.46
N PRO A 327 -45.58 -86.29 25.26
CA PRO A 327 -44.88 -86.83 26.42
C PRO A 327 -43.33 -86.82 26.35
N THR A 328 -42.75 -86.51 27.52
CA THR A 328 -41.69 -87.23 28.26
C THR A 328 -40.58 -88.04 27.54
N SER A 329 -39.36 -87.54 27.71
CA SER A 329 -38.03 -88.18 27.93
C SER A 329 -37.61 -89.47 27.21
N THR A 330 -36.41 -89.46 26.59
CA THR A 330 -35.38 -90.50 26.78
C THR A 330 -33.98 -89.98 26.38
N SER A 331 -33.04 -90.26 27.29
CA SER A 331 -31.59 -90.10 27.23
C SER A 331 -30.92 -91.04 26.22
N GLN A 332 -29.97 -90.58 25.40
CA GLN A 332 -28.62 -91.18 25.29
C GLN A 332 -27.73 -90.51 24.21
N ALA A 333 -26.48 -90.30 24.63
CA ALA A 333 -25.21 -90.49 23.92
C ALA A 333 -24.85 -89.63 22.70
N SER A 334 -23.75 -88.90 22.88
CA SER A 334 -22.82 -88.41 21.84
C SER A 334 -22.44 -89.49 20.82
N PRO A 335 -22.02 -89.05 19.62
CA PRO A 335 -20.62 -89.29 19.29
C PRO A 335 -19.92 -88.11 18.61
N ALA A 336 -18.66 -87.95 19.04
CA ALA A 336 -17.47 -87.62 18.27
C ALA A 336 -17.57 -86.64 17.07
N LEU A 337 -16.87 -85.52 17.26
CA LEU A 337 -16.21 -84.70 16.25
C LEU A 337 -15.60 -85.52 15.11
N PRO A 338 -15.61 -84.97 13.88
CA PRO A 338 -14.42 -84.96 13.05
C PRO A 338 -13.89 -83.52 12.97
N ALA A 339 -12.62 -83.40 13.32
CA ALA A 339 -11.80 -82.23 13.06
C ALA A 339 -11.79 -81.92 11.55
N ALA A 340 -12.17 -80.70 11.19
CA ALA A 340 -11.85 -80.13 9.88
C ALA A 340 -11.76 -78.59 9.98
N CYS A 341 -10.52 -78.13 10.06
CA CYS A 341 -9.95 -76.91 9.48
C CYS A 341 -10.74 -75.59 9.58
N LEU A 342 -10.30 -74.72 10.50
CA LEU A 342 -10.11 -73.28 10.21
C LEU A 342 -8.74 -73.10 9.53
N PRO A 343 -8.43 -71.95 8.90
CA PRO A 343 -9.17 -71.17 7.89
C PRO A 343 -8.28 -70.97 6.62
N PRO A 344 -8.63 -70.08 5.67
CA PRO A 344 -7.76 -68.91 5.59
C PRO A 344 -8.51 -67.60 5.38
N SER A 345 -7.93 -66.56 5.96
CA SER A 345 -8.21 -65.15 5.77
C SER A 345 -8.29 -64.76 4.28
N PRO A 346 -9.14 -63.80 3.88
CA PRO A 346 -9.02 -63.18 2.57
C PRO A 346 -7.78 -62.28 2.56
N GLN A 347 -6.66 -62.82 2.09
CA GLN A 347 -5.56 -62.00 1.59
C GLN A 347 -6.03 -61.30 0.32
N ASN A 348 -6.15 -59.98 0.40
CA ASN A 348 -6.09 -59.10 -0.76
C ASN A 348 -4.71 -59.25 -1.40
N SER A 349 -4.60 -60.12 -2.41
CA SER A 349 -3.48 -60.17 -3.34
C SER A 349 -4.03 -59.97 -4.76
N LEU A 350 -3.88 -58.73 -5.23
CA LEU A 350 -4.01 -58.33 -6.63
C LEU A 350 -2.96 -59.05 -7.49
N PRO A 351 -3.29 -59.45 -8.73
CA PRO A 351 -2.30 -59.97 -9.66
C PRO A 351 -1.47 -58.81 -10.26
N LEU A 352 -0.15 -58.90 -10.12
CA LEU A 352 0.79 -58.26 -11.04
C LEU A 352 0.75 -59.03 -12.36
N THR A 353 0.21 -58.40 -13.39
CA THR A 353 0.52 -58.73 -14.79
C THR A 353 1.21 -57.52 -15.40
N ALA A 354 2.38 -57.78 -15.98
CA ALA A 354 3.24 -56.81 -16.61
C ALA A 354 2.68 -56.29 -17.95
N ALA A 355 3.22 -55.13 -18.34
CA ALA A 355 3.22 -54.49 -19.67
C ALA A 355 1.99 -53.65 -20.06
N GLN A 356 2.07 -52.33 -19.87
CA GLN A 356 2.52 -51.42 -20.94
C GLN A 356 2.60 -49.96 -20.43
N THR A 357 3.66 -49.30 -20.88
CA THR A 357 4.09 -47.92 -20.66
C THR A 357 2.99 -46.88 -20.87
N ASN A 358 2.78 -46.01 -19.87
CA ASN A 358 2.60 -44.56 -20.10
C ASN A 358 2.93 -43.79 -18.81
N HIS A 359 3.93 -42.92 -18.93
CA HIS A 359 4.51 -42.15 -17.84
C HIS A 359 3.53 -41.08 -17.31
N THR A 360 3.22 -41.14 -16.02
CA THR A 360 2.68 -40.01 -15.24
C THR A 360 3.56 -39.88 -13.99
N PRO A 361 4.22 -38.73 -13.76
CA PRO A 361 5.10 -38.58 -12.60
C PRO A 361 4.30 -38.32 -11.32
N ALA A 362 4.81 -38.85 -10.21
CA ALA A 362 4.33 -38.65 -8.85
C ALA A 362 4.35 -37.17 -8.43
N PRO A 363 3.53 -36.76 -7.44
CA PRO A 363 3.60 -35.42 -6.88
C PRO A 363 4.91 -35.27 -6.09
N THR A 364 5.87 -34.59 -6.70
CA THR A 364 7.10 -34.16 -6.04
C THR A 364 6.73 -33.18 -4.92
N LEU A 365 7.02 -33.56 -3.68
CA LEU A 365 7.05 -32.65 -2.53
C LEU A 365 7.87 -31.40 -2.91
N PRO A 366 7.35 -30.17 -2.73
CA PRO A 366 8.13 -28.98 -3.02
C PRO A 366 9.35 -28.93 -2.09
N PRO A 367 10.54 -28.57 -2.61
CA PRO A 367 11.72 -28.41 -1.78
C PRO A 367 11.49 -27.28 -0.76
N PRO A 368 12.15 -27.33 0.41
CA PRO A 368 12.08 -26.25 1.38
C PRO A 368 12.57 -24.95 0.72
N VAL A 369 11.71 -23.93 0.75
CA VAL A 369 12.02 -22.57 0.30
C VAL A 369 13.22 -22.09 1.09
N GLN A 370 14.41 -22.12 0.48
CA GLN A 370 15.57 -21.43 1.02
C GLN A 370 15.28 -19.95 1.00
N LYS A 371 14.98 -19.39 2.18
CA LYS A 371 14.99 -17.96 2.44
C LYS A 371 16.40 -17.44 2.16
N LYS A 372 16.63 -16.92 0.95
CA LYS A 372 17.84 -16.16 0.64
C LYS A 372 17.76 -14.85 1.42
N HIS A 373 18.55 -14.77 2.48
CA HIS A 373 18.86 -13.51 3.16
C HIS A 373 19.46 -12.55 2.15
N TRP A 374 18.72 -11.50 1.79
CA TRP A 374 19.26 -10.36 1.08
C TRP A 374 19.87 -9.41 2.13
N LEU A 375 21.19 -9.51 2.32
CA LEU A 375 21.97 -8.44 2.94
C LEU A 375 22.11 -7.32 1.91
N ILE A 376 21.27 -6.30 2.03
CA ILE A 376 21.47 -5.03 1.33
C ILE A 376 22.39 -4.19 2.20
N LEU A 377 23.66 -4.13 1.81
CA LEU A 377 24.61 -3.13 2.30
C LEU A 377 24.15 -1.76 1.79
N SER A 378 23.76 -0.89 2.71
CA SER A 378 23.57 0.54 2.46
C SER A 378 24.94 1.23 2.50
N CYS A 379 25.31 1.86 1.38
CA CYS A 379 26.27 2.96 1.34
C CYS A 379 25.50 4.27 1.15
#